data_AF-A0A918JEP1-F1
#
_entry.id   AF-A0A918JEP1-F1
#
_cell.length_a   1.000
_cell.length_b   1.000
_cell.length_c   1.000
_cell.angle_alpha   90.00
_cell.angle_beta   90.00
_cell.angle_gamma   90.00
#
_symmetry.space_group_name_H-M   'P 1'
#
loop_
_entity.id
_entity.type
_entity.pdbx_description
1 polymer ?
#
loop_
_entity_poly.entity_id
_entity_poly.type
_entity_poly.pdbx_seq_one_letter_code
_entity_poly.pdbx_strand_id
1 'polypeptide(L)'
;MTATYHLVTSSNVIAVNYDPDWAMKASVMPLIEDIGHARESLSAGKWAFYDDIRNWPIKSPAQIDACTQATHAMIDSGLTHCVVCGKDIGVSHWVMEKIFAEKVKLAFFTSPEECLGWLKSNGFNTQLN
;
A
#
# COMPACT_ATOMS: atom_id res chain seq x y z
N MET A 1 20.44 6.44 -5.85
CA MET A 1 19.65 5.38 -6.50
C MET A 1 18.32 6.00 -6.87
N THR A 2 17.87 5.87 -8.12
CA THR A 2 16.53 6.30 -8.53
C THR A 2 15.51 5.41 -7.83
N ALA A 3 14.51 6.02 -7.18
CA ALA A 3 13.42 5.25 -6.58
C ALA A 3 12.69 4.50 -7.69
N THR A 4 12.46 3.21 -7.49
CA THR A 4 11.80 2.30 -8.46
C THR A 4 10.29 2.18 -8.19
N TYR A 5 9.70 3.15 -7.48
CA TYR A 5 8.27 3.29 -7.19
C TYR A 5 7.84 4.74 -7.33
N HIS A 6 6.53 4.95 -7.47
CA HIS A 6 5.93 6.27 -7.34
C HIS A 6 4.87 6.27 -6.23
N LEU A 7 4.98 7.24 -5.33
CA LEU A 7 3.98 7.55 -4.33
C LEU A 7 3.20 8.79 -4.76
N VAL A 8 1.88 8.68 -4.73
CA VAL A 8 0.95 9.79 -4.95
C VAL A 8 -0.03 9.85 -3.78
N THR A 9 -0.49 11.03 -3.43
CA THR A 9 -1.31 11.22 -2.23
C THR A 9 -2.58 12.01 -2.52
N SER A 10 -3.58 11.77 -1.68
CA SER A 10 -4.73 12.67 -1.50
C SER A 10 -4.77 13.14 -0.05
N SER A 11 -5.87 13.75 0.39
CA SER A 11 -6.05 14.18 1.78
C SER A 11 -6.04 13.02 2.81
N ASN A 12 -6.35 11.78 2.38
CA ASN A 12 -6.44 10.62 3.26
C ASN A 12 -6.14 9.28 2.56
N VAL A 13 -5.46 9.31 1.41
CA VAL A 13 -4.99 8.11 0.70
C VAL A 13 -3.52 8.30 0.35
N ILE A 14 -2.73 7.25 0.58
CA ILE A 14 -1.39 7.10 -0.01
C ILE A 14 -1.50 5.95 -1.00
N ALA A 15 -1.17 6.21 -2.25
CA ALA A 15 -1.13 5.19 -3.29
C ALA A 15 0.30 5.00 -3.78
N VAL A 16 0.71 3.75 -3.92
CA VAL A 16 2.00 3.36 -4.45
C VAL A 16 1.81 2.53 -5.71
N ASN A 17 2.66 2.78 -6.71
CA ASN A 17 2.88 1.89 -7.83
C ASN A 17 4.37 1.59 -7.98
N TYR A 18 4.70 0.54 -8.73
CA TYR A 18 6.07 0.08 -8.87
C TYR A 18 6.47 0.03 -10.33
N ASP A 19 7.70 0.44 -10.57
CA ASP A 19 8.35 0.24 -11.86
C ASP A 19 8.52 -1.26 -12.13
N PRO A 20 8.52 -1.69 -13.41
CA PRO A 20 8.76 -3.08 -13.78
C PRO A 20 10.04 -3.68 -13.17
N ASP A 21 11.04 -2.84 -12.89
CA ASP A 21 12.37 -3.24 -12.46
C ASP A 21 12.52 -3.33 -10.93
N TRP A 22 11.50 -2.89 -10.17
CA TRP A 22 11.50 -2.82 -8.70
C TRP A 22 11.92 -4.15 -8.05
N ALA A 23 11.37 -5.23 -8.59
CA ALA A 23 11.61 -6.63 -8.29
C ALA A 23 13.06 -7.03 -7.97
N MET A 24 14.02 -6.52 -8.75
CA MET A 24 15.34 -7.13 -8.84
C MET A 24 16.37 -6.51 -7.90
N LYS A 25 16.06 -5.37 -7.26
CA LYS A 25 17.09 -4.55 -6.59
C LYS A 25 16.63 -3.82 -5.32
N ALA A 26 15.34 -3.82 -4.99
CA ALA A 26 14.82 -2.87 -4.02
C ALA A 26 14.72 -3.43 -2.58
N SER A 27 15.40 -2.74 -1.67
CA SER A 27 15.03 -2.76 -0.24
C SER A 27 13.65 -2.10 -0.10
N VAL A 28 12.80 -2.64 0.77
CA VAL A 28 11.49 -2.04 1.10
C VAL A 28 11.60 -0.90 2.11
N MET A 29 12.77 -0.71 2.75
CA MET A 29 12.95 0.30 3.78
C MET A 29 12.76 1.73 3.28
N PRO A 30 13.34 2.15 2.12
CA PRO A 30 13.08 3.49 1.58
C PRO A 30 11.61 3.74 1.29
N LEU A 31 10.89 2.72 0.80
CA LEU A 31 9.45 2.82 0.58
C LEU A 31 8.70 3.05 1.90
N ILE A 32 9.05 2.30 2.94
CA ILE A 32 8.44 2.45 4.27
C ILE A 32 8.68 3.85 4.84
N GLU A 33 9.90 4.37 4.71
CA GLU A 33 10.27 5.73 5.14
C GLU A 33 9.47 6.79 4.37
N ASP A 34 9.36 6.66 3.06
CA ASP A 34 8.61 7.61 2.23
C ASP A 34 7.10 7.56 2.51
N ILE A 35 6.52 6.38 2.80
CA ILE A 35 5.13 6.29 3.26
C ILE A 35 4.97 6.99 4.61
N GLY A 36 5.95 6.87 5.51
CA GLY A 36 5.99 7.58 6.79
C GLY A 36 5.96 9.10 6.61
N HIS A 37 6.81 9.64 5.74
CA HIS A 37 6.80 11.07 5.41
C HIS A 37 5.50 11.51 4.72
N ALA A 38 4.99 10.71 3.77
CA ALA A 38 3.74 11.00 3.10
C ALA A 38 2.55 11.04 4.08
N ARG A 39 2.58 10.18 5.12
CA ARG A 39 1.56 10.19 6.19
C ARG A 39 1.50 11.52 6.93
N GLU A 40 2.61 12.21 7.14
CA GLU A 40 2.63 13.51 7.82
C GLU A 40 1.87 14.60 7.05
N SER A 41 1.75 14.44 5.72
CA SER A 41 1.00 15.36 4.86
C SER A 41 -0.52 15.10 4.84
N LEU A 42 -0.96 13.94 5.34
CA LEU A 42 -2.38 13.60 5.38
C LEU A 42 -3.10 14.34 6.51
N SER A 43 -4.39 14.60 6.31
CA SER A 43 -5.27 15.09 7.37
C SER A 43 -5.23 14.16 8.60
N ALA A 44 -5.42 14.73 9.79
CA ALA A 44 -5.55 13.95 11.01
C ALA A 44 -6.76 13.01 10.93
N GLY A 45 -6.59 11.75 11.35
CA GLY A 45 -7.66 10.75 11.37
C GLY A 45 -7.38 9.53 10.50
N LYS A 46 -8.46 8.86 10.08
CA LYS A 46 -8.37 7.61 9.32
C LYS A 46 -7.83 7.85 7.90
N TRP A 47 -6.96 6.96 7.45
CA TRP A 47 -6.46 6.96 6.08
C TRP A 47 -6.43 5.55 5.48
N ALA A 48 -6.24 5.48 4.17
CA ALA A 48 -6.16 4.24 3.43
C ALA A 48 -4.88 4.15 2.60
N PHE A 49 -4.41 2.92 2.42
CA PHE A 49 -3.29 2.61 1.54
C PHE A 49 -3.79 1.95 0.26
N TYR A 50 -3.25 2.34 -0.88
CA TYR A 50 -3.44 1.66 -2.15
C TYR A 50 -2.09 1.10 -2.61
N ASP A 51 -1.94 -0.23 -2.56
CA ASP A 51 -0.78 -0.98 -3.06
C ASP A 51 -1.04 -1.50 -4.50
N ASP A 52 -0.50 -0.86 -5.53
CA ASP A 52 -0.59 -1.34 -6.92
C ASP A 52 0.56 -2.30 -7.25
N ILE A 53 0.33 -3.58 -6.98
CA ILE A 53 1.32 -4.65 -7.14
C ILE A 53 1.28 -5.32 -8.52
N ARG A 54 0.62 -4.73 -9.53
CA ARG A 54 0.50 -5.36 -10.87
C ARG A 54 1.85 -5.65 -11.54
N ASN A 55 2.88 -4.87 -11.19
CA ASN A 55 4.25 -5.04 -11.68
C ASN A 55 5.19 -5.66 -10.64
N TRP A 56 4.69 -6.04 -9.46
CA TRP A 56 5.52 -6.48 -8.34
C TRP A 56 5.58 -8.03 -8.27
N PRO A 57 6.76 -8.65 -8.22
CA PRO A 57 6.91 -10.08 -7.93
C PRO A 57 7.00 -10.37 -6.43
N ILE A 58 6.38 -11.47 -6.00
CA ILE A 58 6.29 -12.01 -4.62
C ILE A 58 7.35 -11.45 -3.63
N LYS A 59 6.87 -10.80 -2.55
CA LYS A 59 7.72 -10.30 -1.44
C LYS A 59 8.51 -11.44 -0.80
N SER A 60 9.80 -11.25 -0.52
CA SER A 60 10.62 -12.19 0.25
C SER A 60 10.22 -12.20 1.73
N PRO A 61 10.52 -13.26 2.50
CA PRO A 61 10.18 -13.32 3.93
C PRO A 61 10.67 -12.10 4.73
N ALA A 62 11.91 -11.65 4.50
CA ALA A 62 12.45 -10.47 5.18
C ALA A 62 11.69 -9.17 4.83
N GLN A 63 11.21 -9.05 3.59
CA GLN A 63 10.38 -7.92 3.18
C GLN A 63 8.99 -7.99 3.82
N ILE A 64 8.42 -9.19 3.96
CA ILE A 64 7.14 -9.42 4.66
C ILE A 64 7.27 -8.99 6.13
N ASP A 65 8.33 -9.38 6.82
CA ASP A 65 8.55 -9.02 8.22
C ASP A 65 8.71 -7.50 8.40
N ALA A 66 9.50 -6.85 7.54
CA ALA A 66 9.67 -5.40 7.56
C ALA A 66 8.34 -4.66 7.29
N CYS A 67 7.57 -5.11 6.30
CA CYS A 67 6.25 -4.52 5.99
C CYS A 67 5.26 -4.73 7.15
N THR A 68 5.28 -5.90 7.81
CA THR A 68 4.44 -6.19 8.97
C THR A 68 4.72 -5.23 10.12
N GLN A 69 6.01 -5.04 10.46
CA GLN A 69 6.42 -4.11 11.53
C GLN A 69 6.01 -2.68 11.21
N ALA A 70 6.24 -2.22 9.98
CA ALA A 70 5.85 -0.90 9.53
C ALA A 70 4.32 -0.71 9.59
N THR A 71 3.55 -1.74 9.21
CA THR A 71 2.09 -1.69 9.20
C THR A 71 1.51 -1.48 10.60
N HIS A 72 2.13 -2.02 11.66
CA HIS A 72 1.69 -1.73 13.03
C HIS A 72 1.79 -0.23 13.36
N ALA A 73 2.92 0.41 13.04
CA ALA A 73 3.08 1.84 13.22
C ALA A 73 2.07 2.65 12.36
N MET A 74 1.79 2.19 11.14
CA MET A 74 0.80 2.80 10.28
C MET A 74 -0.62 2.70 10.84
N ILE A 75 -1.00 1.56 11.43
CA ILE A 75 -2.28 1.35 12.11
C ILE A 75 -2.41 2.32 13.29
N ASP A 76 -1.37 2.45 14.11
CA ASP A 76 -1.36 3.39 15.23
C ASP A 76 -1.46 4.86 14.76
N SER A 77 -0.99 5.15 13.54
CA SER A 77 -1.17 6.46 12.87
C SER A 77 -2.55 6.66 12.22
N GLY A 78 -3.45 5.68 12.28
CA GLY A 78 -4.81 5.74 11.74
C GLY A 78 -5.04 5.02 10.41
N LEU A 79 -4.15 4.10 9.99
CA LEU A 79 -4.41 3.26 8.82
C LEU A 79 -5.57 2.31 9.11
N THR A 80 -6.60 2.33 8.26
CA THR A 80 -7.81 1.51 8.48
C THR A 80 -8.19 0.65 7.29
N HIS A 81 -7.74 0.99 6.08
CA HIS A 81 -8.09 0.29 4.86
C HIS A 81 -6.83 0.14 4.00
N CYS A 82 -6.69 -1.02 3.36
CA CYS A 82 -5.68 -1.24 2.34
C CYS A 82 -6.37 -1.91 1.14
N VAL A 83 -6.21 -1.30 -0.03
CA VAL A 83 -6.67 -1.86 -1.29
C VAL A 83 -5.48 -2.27 -2.13
N VAL A 84 -5.55 -3.46 -2.72
CA VAL A 84 -4.45 -4.05 -3.47
C VAL A 84 -4.89 -4.29 -4.91
N CYS A 85 -4.12 -3.80 -5.87
CA CYS A 85 -4.37 -4.01 -7.30
C CYS A 85 -3.38 -5.04 -7.84
N GLY A 86 -3.85 -6.19 -8.34
CA GLY A 86 -2.96 -7.26 -8.83
C GLY A 86 -3.68 -8.29 -9.70
N LYS A 87 -2.94 -8.94 -10.62
CA LYS A 87 -3.48 -9.90 -11.60
C LYS A 87 -3.45 -11.37 -11.20
N ASP A 88 -2.70 -11.76 -10.17
CA ASP A 88 -2.65 -13.15 -9.67
C ASP A 88 -2.53 -13.18 -8.15
N ILE A 89 -3.58 -13.71 -7.52
CA ILE A 89 -4.04 -13.17 -6.25
C ILE A 89 -3.80 -14.13 -5.06
N GLY A 90 -3.49 -15.40 -5.29
CA GLY A 90 -3.35 -16.38 -4.18
C GLY A 90 -2.21 -16.08 -3.21
N VAL A 91 -0.98 -15.95 -3.71
CA VAL A 91 0.21 -15.70 -2.86
C VAL A 91 0.19 -14.27 -2.32
N SER A 92 -0.21 -13.31 -3.15
CA SER A 92 -0.30 -11.90 -2.75
C SER A 92 -1.39 -11.67 -1.70
N HIS A 93 -2.54 -12.35 -1.77
CA HIS A 93 -3.54 -12.32 -0.69
C HIS A 93 -2.95 -12.74 0.63
N TRP A 94 -2.38 -13.95 0.68
CA TRP A 94 -1.85 -14.50 1.92
C TRP A 94 -0.73 -13.63 2.51
N VAL A 95 0.13 -13.07 1.66
CA VAL A 95 1.16 -12.13 2.10
C VAL A 95 0.55 -10.86 2.68
N MET A 96 -0.46 -10.29 2.03
CA MET A 96 -1.09 -9.06 2.51
C MET A 96 -1.92 -9.29 3.77
N GLU A 97 -2.60 -10.43 3.89
CA GLU A 97 -3.27 -10.85 5.13
C GLU A 97 -2.29 -11.07 6.29
N LYS A 98 -1.05 -11.45 6.01
CA LYS A 98 0.01 -11.52 7.03
C LYS A 98 0.54 -10.15 7.44
N ILE A 99 0.73 -9.26 6.46
CA ILE A 99 1.27 -7.91 6.71
C ILE A 99 0.24 -7.06 7.47
N PHE A 100 -1.02 -7.14 7.07
CA PHE A 100 -2.12 -6.36 7.63
C PHE A 100 -2.89 -7.22 8.64
N ALA A 101 -2.73 -6.90 9.92
CA ALA A 101 -3.53 -7.50 10.99
C ALA A 101 -5.04 -7.24 10.81
N GLU A 102 -5.89 -7.94 11.57
CA GLU A 102 -7.37 -7.87 11.54
C GLU A 102 -7.96 -6.46 11.74
N LYS A 103 -7.13 -5.46 12.11
CA LYS A 103 -7.52 -4.05 12.31
C LYS A 103 -7.66 -3.26 10.99
N VAL A 104 -7.13 -3.78 9.87
CA VAL A 104 -7.19 -3.12 8.57
C VAL A 104 -8.14 -3.88 7.65
N LYS A 105 -9.08 -3.18 7.03
CA LYS A 105 -9.94 -3.77 6.00
C LYS A 105 -9.16 -3.93 4.71
N LEU A 106 -9.03 -5.17 4.25
CA LEU A 106 -8.39 -5.50 2.99
C LEU A 106 -9.41 -5.68 1.88
N ALA A 107 -9.09 -5.16 0.70
CA ALA A 107 -9.80 -5.45 -0.52
C ALA A 107 -8.81 -5.63 -1.67
N PHE A 108 -9.17 -6.49 -2.62
CA PHE A 108 -8.29 -6.89 -3.70
C PHE A 108 -9.06 -6.85 -5.01
N PHE A 109 -8.45 -6.23 -6.01
CA PHE A 109 -9.04 -6.08 -7.33
C PHE A 109 -7.99 -6.22 -8.42
N THR A 110 -8.44 -6.38 -9.66
CA THR A 110 -7.55 -6.56 -10.81
C THR A 110 -7.34 -5.28 -11.61
N SER A 111 -8.13 -4.24 -11.34
CA SER A 111 -8.08 -2.96 -12.03
C SER A 111 -7.99 -1.77 -11.06
N PRO A 112 -7.28 -0.69 -11.43
CA PRO A 112 -7.25 0.54 -10.63
C PRO A 112 -8.62 1.16 -10.43
N GLU A 113 -9.51 1.06 -11.42
CA GLU A 113 -10.85 1.62 -11.35
C GLU A 113 -11.66 1.00 -10.20
N GLU A 114 -11.62 -0.32 -10.06
CA GLU A 114 -12.28 -1.02 -8.96
C GLU A 114 -11.66 -0.65 -7.59
N CYS A 115 -10.33 -0.54 -7.52
CA CYS A 115 -9.64 -0.12 -6.30
C CYS A 115 -10.10 1.27 -5.83
N LEU A 116 -10.10 2.24 -6.75
CA LEU A 116 -10.52 3.61 -6.47
C LEU A 116 -12.03 3.68 -6.19
N GLY A 117 -12.86 2.90 -6.89
CA GLY A 117 -14.28 2.79 -6.62
C GLY A 117 -14.57 2.29 -5.20
N TRP A 118 -13.85 1.26 -4.76
CA TRP A 118 -13.97 0.73 -3.40
C TRP A 118 -13.54 1.74 -2.34
N LEU A 119 -12.39 2.41 -2.52
CA LEU A 119 -11.93 3.46 -1.60
C LEU A 119 -12.94 4.61 -1.49
N LYS A 120 -13.47 5.07 -2.63
CA LYS A 120 -14.50 6.12 -2.67
C LYS A 120 -15.77 5.70 -1.93
N SER A 121 -16.22 4.45 -2.10
CA SER A 121 -17.39 3.91 -1.39
C SER A 121 -17.22 3.87 0.13
N ASN A 122 -15.97 3.83 0.62
CA ASN A 122 -15.63 3.86 2.05
C ASN A 122 -15.30 5.27 2.58
N GLY A 123 -15.49 6.31 1.76
CA GLY A 123 -15.31 7.72 2.14
C GLY A 123 -13.88 8.22 2.06
N PHE A 124 -13.02 7.59 1.26
CA PHE A 124 -11.67 8.07 0.98
C PHE A 124 -11.64 8.97 -0.27
N ASN A 125 -10.77 9.97 -0.26
CA ASN A 125 -10.56 10.86 -1.39
C ASN A 125 -9.62 10.19 -2.40
N THR A 126 -10.11 9.99 -3.62
CA THR A 126 -9.39 9.31 -4.70
C THR A 126 -8.87 10.26 -5.78
N GLN A 127 -8.94 11.57 -5.55
CA GLN A 127 -8.21 12.57 -6.34
C GLN A 127 -6.74 12.57 -5.87
N LEU A 128 -5.93 11.74 -6.51
CA LEU A 128 -4.50 11.60 -6.22
C LEU A 128 -3.71 12.68 -6.98
N ASN A 129 -2.77 13.34 -6.29
CA ASN A 129 -1.89 14.36 -6.84
C ASN A 129 -0.44 13.88 -6.93
#